data_AF-A0AA35N424-F1
#
_entry.id   AF-A0AA35N424-F1
#
_cell.length_a   1.000
_cell.length_b   1.000
_cell.length_c   1.000
_cell.angle_alpha   90.00
_cell.angle_beta   90.00
_cell.angle_gamma   90.00
#
_symmetry.space_group_name_H-M   'P 1'
#
loop_
_entity.id
_entity.type
_entity.pdbx_description
1 polymer ?
#
loop_
_entity_poly.entity_id
_entity_poly.type
_entity_poly.pdbx_seq_one_letter_code
_entity_poly.pdbx_strand_id
1 'polypeptide(L)'
;MDEYPEEGYPLAFPISKYVYQLQGSQLKFKRRKSFQPLVENVKEARFKLVQTPQGERVDIALTLYEPALKLEQRHELSVALRNPVPRP
;
A
#
# COMPACT_ATOMS: atom_id res chain seq x y z
N MET A 1 -12.44 49.13 13.81
CA MET A 1 -11.10 48.80 14.31
C MET A 1 -10.97 47.31 14.08
N ASP A 2 -10.34 46.97 12.96
CA ASP A 2 -10.46 45.69 12.27
C ASP A 2 -9.78 44.54 13.04
N GLU A 3 -10.52 43.46 13.25
CA GLU A 3 -9.99 42.16 13.67
C GLU A 3 -9.20 41.56 12.50
N TYR A 4 -7.88 41.42 12.69
CA TYR A 4 -7.03 40.68 11.77
C TYR A 4 -7.36 39.18 11.88
N PRO A 5 -7.60 38.45 10.77
CA PRO A 5 -7.87 37.03 10.84
C PRO A 5 -6.60 36.29 11.27
N GLU A 6 -6.73 35.42 12.27
CA GLU A 6 -5.65 34.58 12.79
C GLU A 6 -4.91 33.87 11.65
N GLU A 7 -3.58 34.01 11.66
CA GLU A 7 -2.66 33.33 10.74
C GLU A 7 -2.90 31.82 10.80
N GLY A 8 -3.50 31.27 9.74
CA GLY A 8 -3.80 29.85 9.64
C GLY A 8 -2.54 29.01 9.81
N TYR A 9 -2.49 28.23 10.89
CA TYR A 9 -1.44 27.23 11.10
C TYR A 9 -1.33 26.32 9.87
N PRO A 10 -0.12 26.08 9.33
CA PRO A 10 0.05 25.15 8.22
C PRO A 10 -0.38 23.75 8.68
N LEU A 11 -1.46 23.25 8.09
CA LEU A 11 -1.90 21.87 8.27
C LEU A 11 -0.81 20.94 7.71
N ALA A 12 0.03 20.40 8.60
CA ALA A 12 1.05 19.45 8.24
C ALA A 12 0.40 18.07 8.06
N PHE A 13 0.30 17.60 6.81
CA PHE A 13 -0.16 16.25 6.51
C PHE A 13 1.03 15.29 6.45
N PRO A 14 1.11 14.26 7.31
CA PRO A 14 2.20 13.30 7.26
C PRO A 14 2.07 12.42 6.00
N ILE A 15 3.00 12.57 5.05
CA ILE A 15 3.10 11.69 3.88
C ILE A 15 3.91 10.45 4.27
N SER A 16 3.29 9.27 4.15
CA SER A 16 3.96 7.98 4.39
C SER A 16 4.22 7.25 3.07
N LYS A 17 5.47 6.83 2.83
CA LYS A 17 5.84 6.00 1.67
C LYS A 17 5.99 4.54 2.09
N TYR A 18 5.13 3.68 1.57
CA TYR A 18 5.17 2.24 1.77
C TYR A 18 5.80 1.57 0.55
N VAL A 19 6.83 0.74 0.77
CA VAL A 19 7.50 -0.01 -0.30
C VAL A 19 7.45 -1.49 0.04
N TYR A 20 6.87 -2.27 -0.88
CA TYR A 20 6.78 -3.72 -0.79
C TYR A 20 7.69 -4.35 -1.84
N GLN A 21 8.26 -5.51 -1.51
CA GLN A 21 9.12 -6.27 -2.40
C GLN A 21 8.77 -7.74 -2.31
N LEU A 22 8.46 -8.38 -3.43
CA LEU A 22 8.36 -9.83 -3.51
C LEU A 22 9.75 -10.40 -3.81
N GLN A 23 10.24 -11.28 -2.93
CA GLN A 23 11.52 -11.98 -3.11
C GLN A 23 11.31 -13.47 -2.83
N GLY A 24 11.42 -14.29 -3.88
CA GLY A 24 11.04 -15.70 -3.79
C GLY A 24 9.57 -15.84 -3.39
N SER A 25 9.30 -16.63 -2.36
CA SER A 25 7.96 -16.80 -1.76
C SER A 25 7.66 -15.84 -0.61
N GLN A 26 8.44 -14.76 -0.44
CA GLN A 26 8.26 -13.81 0.67
C GLN A 26 7.85 -12.43 0.15
N LEU A 27 6.74 -11.91 0.66
CA LEU A 27 6.43 -10.49 0.55
C LEU A 27 7.09 -9.75 1.70
N LYS A 28 7.99 -8.83 1.38
CA LYS A 28 8.74 -8.02 2.34
C LYS A 28 8.26 -6.59 2.31
N PHE A 29 8.28 -5.95 3.47
CA PHE A 29 7.97 -4.54 3.65
C PHE A 29 9.22 -3.75 4.06
N LYS A 30 9.47 -2.62 3.41
CA LYS A 30 10.58 -1.73 3.75
C LYS A 30 10.28 -1.00 5.06
N ARG A 31 11.01 -1.37 6.12
CA ARG A 31 11.03 -0.63 7.39
C ARG A 31 12.37 0.09 7.53
N ARG A 32 12.32 1.43 7.64
CA ARG A 32 13.53 2.28 7.68
C ARG A 32 14.48 1.98 6.51
N LYS A 33 15.63 1.36 6.78
CA LYS A 33 16.68 1.05 5.80
C LYS A 33 16.71 -0.41 5.37
N SER A 34 15.84 -1.29 5.89
CA SER A 34 15.86 -2.72 5.57
C SER A 34 14.49 -3.24 5.14
N PHE A 35 14.51 -4.35 4.40
CA PHE A 35 13.32 -5.11 4.05
C PHE A 35 13.09 -6.19 5.10
N GLN A 36 11.94 -6.16 5.74
CA GLN A 36 11.52 -7.17 6.71
C GLN A 36 10.45 -8.07 6.10
N PRO A 37 10.49 -9.39 6.33
CA PRO A 37 9.42 -10.28 5.90
C PRO A 37 8.09 -9.85 6.53
N LEU A 38 7.05 -9.78 5.70
CA LEU A 38 5.69 -9.45 6.13
C LEU A 38 4.76 -10.66 5.95
N VAL A 39 4.86 -11.34 4.81
CA VAL A 39 4.07 -12.52 4.48
C VAL A 39 4.96 -13.59 3.87
N GLU A 40 4.78 -14.82 4.32
CA GLU A 40 5.49 -16.01 3.85
C GLU A 40 4.61 -16.83 2.89
N ASN A 41 5.22 -17.79 2.20
CA ASN A 41 4.53 -18.75 1.32
C ASN A 41 3.65 -18.10 0.24
N VAL A 42 4.08 -16.94 -0.27
CA VAL A 42 3.44 -16.26 -1.38
C VAL A 42 3.69 -17.06 -2.67
N LYS A 43 2.62 -17.60 -3.23
CA LYS A 43 2.64 -18.24 -4.55
C LYS A 43 2.51 -17.21 -5.66
N GLU A 44 1.68 -16.20 -5.45
CA GLU A 44 1.44 -15.18 -6.46
C GLU A 44 1.09 -13.84 -5.82
N ALA A 45 1.59 -12.75 -6.40
CA ALA A 45 1.19 -11.39 -6.05
C ALA A 45 0.91 -10.59 -7.33
N ARG A 46 -0.28 -9.98 -7.39
CA ARG A 46 -0.71 -9.13 -8.49
C ARG A 46 -1.10 -7.76 -7.98
N PHE A 47 -0.64 -6.73 -8.67
CA PHE A 47 -0.92 -5.33 -8.37
C PHE A 47 -1.47 -4.66 -9.62
N LYS A 48 -2.65 -4.06 -9.53
CA LYS A 48 -3.30 -3.39 -10.65
C LYS A 48 -3.70 -1.99 -10.26
N LEU A 49 -3.17 -0.99 -10.96
CA LEU A 49 -3.70 0.36 -10.92
C LEU A 49 -4.98 0.40 -11.75
N VAL A 50 -6.08 0.81 -11.13
CA VAL A 50 -7.40 0.88 -11.75
C VAL A 50 -7.89 2.32 -11.70
N GLN A 51 -8.24 2.86 -12.86
CA GLN A 51 -8.91 4.16 -12.94
C GLN A 51 -10.39 3.99 -12.57
N THR A 52 -10.88 4.90 -11.74
CA THR A 52 -12.27 4.96 -11.31
C THR A 52 -12.82 6.36 -11.58
N PRO A 53 -14.15 6.54 -11.67
CA PRO A 53 -14.75 7.87 -11.85
C PRO A 53 -14.39 8.88 -10.75
N GLN A 54 -13.96 8.40 -9.57
CA GLN A 54 -13.66 9.20 -8.39
C GLN A 54 -12.15 9.35 -8.14
N GLY A 55 -11.30 8.90 -9.08
CA GLY A 55 -9.85 8.92 -8.97
C GLY A 55 -9.21 7.57 -9.28
N GLU A 56 -8.02 7.32 -8.76
CA GLU A 56 -7.32 6.04 -8.98
C GLU A 56 -7.47 5.13 -7.76
N ARG A 57 -7.33 3.81 -7.96
CA ARG A 57 -7.18 2.84 -6.87
C ARG A 57 -6.16 1.78 -7.25
N VAL A 58 -5.55 1.16 -6.26
CA VAL A 58 -4.71 -0.03 -6.45
C VAL A 58 -5.45 -1.24 -5.92
N ASP A 59 -5.67 -2.22 -6.80
CA ASP A 59 -6.16 -3.54 -6.45
C ASP A 59 -4.95 -4.46 -6.23
N ILE A 60 -4.91 -5.12 -5.09
CA ILE A 60 -3.86 -6.02 -4.64
C ILE A 60 -4.47 -7.39 -4.45
N ALA A 61 -3.96 -8.39 -5.16
CA ALA A 61 -4.34 -9.79 -5.00
C ALA A 61 -3.12 -10.63 -4.62
N LEU A 62 -3.23 -11.40 -3.54
CA LEU A 62 -2.21 -12.30 -3.04
C LEU A 62 -2.76 -13.72 -2.97
N THR A 63 -2.01 -14.67 -3.51
CA THR A 63 -2.27 -16.10 -3.33
C THR A 63 -1.17 -16.67 -2.43
N LEU A 64 -1.57 -17.18 -1.28
CA LEU A 64 -0.69 -17.79 -0.28
C LEU A 64 -0.93 -19.29 -0.25
N TYR A 65 0.11 -20.05 0.05
CA TYR A 65 -0.01 -21.47 0.36
C TYR A 65 0.15 -21.66 1.86
N GLU A 66 -0.85 -22.28 2.50
CA GLU A 66 -0.81 -22.60 3.93
C GLU A 66 -0.36 -24.06 4.10
N PRO A 67 0.91 -24.33 4.47
CA PRO A 67 1.46 -25.69 4.44
C PRO A 67 0.82 -26.60 5.48
N ALA A 68 0.42 -26.05 6.64
CA ALA A 68 -0.17 -26.83 7.73
C ALA A 68 -1.51 -27.46 7.32
N LEU A 69 -2.27 -26.75 6.49
CA LEU A 69 -3.61 -27.16 6.04
C LEU A 69 -3.62 -27.62 4.58
N LYS A 70 -2.47 -27.54 3.89
CA LYS A 70 -2.29 -27.88 2.46
C LYS A 70 -3.29 -27.19 1.53
N LEU A 71 -3.60 -25.93 1.82
CA LEU A 71 -4.60 -25.16 1.08
C LEU A 71 -4.01 -23.87 0.51
N GLU A 72 -4.71 -23.31 -0.47
CA GLU A 72 -4.40 -22.00 -1.03
C GLU A 72 -5.37 -20.96 -0.48
N GLN A 73 -4.83 -19.83 -0.03
CA GLN A 73 -5.61 -18.69 0.46
C GLN A 73 -5.45 -17.53 -0.51
N ARG A 74 -6.58 -16.95 -0.89
CA ARG A 74 -6.60 -15.80 -1.77
C ARG A 74 -7.07 -14.58 -1.00
N HIS A 75 -6.23 -13.56 -0.94
CA HIS A 75 -6.51 -12.29 -0.29
C HIS A 75 -6.59 -11.19 -1.33
N GLU A 76 -7.66 -10.41 -1.28
CA GLU A 76 -7.88 -9.29 -2.18
C GLU A 76 -8.16 -8.03 -1.38
N LEU A 77 -7.49 -6.94 -1.75
CA LEU A 77 -7.65 -5.64 -1.13
C LEU A 77 -7.63 -4.56 -2.21
N SER A 78 -8.54 -3.59 -2.09
CA SER A 78 -8.57 -2.39 -2.94
C SER A 78 -8.31 -1.15 -2.11
N VAL A 79 -7.37 -0.32 -2.53
CA VAL A 79 -7.00 0.92 -1.83
C VAL A 79 -7.20 2.11 -2.77
N ALA A 80 -8.09 3.03 -2.39
CA ALA A 80 -8.28 4.29 -3.14
C ALA A 80 -7.06 5.21 -2.98
N LEU A 81 -6.58 5.77 -4.09
CA LEU A 81 -5.50 6.74 -4.13
C LEU A 81 -6.10 8.15 -4.09
N ARG A 82 -6.06 8.78 -2.91
CA ARG A 82 -6.55 10.17 -2.73
C ARG A 82 -5.49 11.24 -2.98
N ASN A 83 -4.22 10.84 -3.03
CA ASN A 83 -3.09 11.71 -3.37
C ASN A 83 -2.28 10.99 -4.47
N PRO A 84 -2.39 11.39 -5.75
CA PRO A 84 -1.67 10.74 -6.82
C PRO A 84 -0.16 10.87 -6.58
N VAL A 85 0.54 9.73 -6.51
CA VAL A 85 2.00 9.72 -6.41
C VAL A 85 2.55 9.91 -7.83
N PRO A 86 3.48 10.86 -8.06
CA PRO A 86 4.11 11.03 -9.37
C PRO A 86 4.71 9.69 -9.83
N ARG A 87 4.43 9.30 -11.08
CA ARG A 87 5.07 8.13 -11.69
C ARG A 87 6.56 8.45 -11.91
N PRO A 88 7.48 7.47 -11.72
CA PRO A 88 8.90 7.64 -12.03
C PRO A 88 9.14 7.90 -13.51
#